data_AF-A0A4Q3B0E2-F1
#
_entry.id   AF-A0A4Q3B0E2-F1
#
_cell.length_a   1.000
_cell.length_b   1.000
_cell.length_c   1.000
_cell.angle_alpha   90.00
_cell.angle_beta   90.00
_cell.angle_gamma   90.00
#
_symmetry.space_group_name_H-M   'P 1'
#
loop_
_entity.id
_entity.type
_entity.pdbx_description
1 polymer ?
#
loop_
_entity_poly.entity_id
_entity_poly.type
_entity_poly.pdbx_seq_one_letter_code
_entity_poly.pdbx_strand_id
1 'polypeptide(L)'
;NIFIDDVMICKINEGKFVVREIPPGIHYVSVQSMGKKSSDKIDKTYIEMEAGKTYYVQTVVKFGEFFNYVRCREVTNNTAKLLLPKLREDKSCLE
;
A
#
# COMPACT_ATOMS: atom_id res chain seq x y z
N ASN A 1 6.44 -2.10 5.88
CA ASN A 1 6.94 -2.36 4.52
C ASN A 1 5.77 -2.67 3.62
N ILE A 2 5.70 -2.00 2.47
CA ILE A 2 4.71 -2.19 1.41
C ILE A 2 5.40 -2.97 0.29
N PHE A 3 4.72 -3.98 -0.24
CA PHE A 3 5.21 -4.86 -1.30
C PHE A 3 4.20 -4.94 -2.44
N ILE A 4 4.70 -5.09 -3.66
CA ILE A 4 3.93 -5.49 -4.85
C ILE A 4 4.59 -6.75 -5.39
N ASP A 5 3.84 -7.83 -5.53
CA ASP A 5 4.35 -9.13 -5.99
C ASP A 5 5.60 -9.61 -5.24
N ASP A 6 5.56 -9.52 -3.91
CA ASP A 6 6.66 -9.83 -2.98
C ASP A 6 7.91 -8.92 -3.12
N VAL A 7 7.89 -7.93 -4.03
CA VAL A 7 8.95 -6.91 -4.16
C VAL A 7 8.64 -5.73 -3.26
N MET A 8 9.57 -5.38 -2.37
CA MET A 8 9.42 -4.22 -1.49
C MET A 8 9.47 -2.94 -2.31
N ILE A 9 8.43 -2.09 -2.20
CA ILE A 9 8.32 -0.83 -2.96
C ILE A 9 8.43 0.43 -2.11
N CYS A 10 8.15 0.34 -0.81
CA CYS A 10 8.23 1.46 0.13
C CYS A 10 8.19 0.98 1.59
N LYS A 11 8.79 1.74 2.52
CA LYS A 11 8.55 1.58 3.96
C LYS A 11 7.24 2.28 4.32
N ILE A 12 6.47 1.72 5.25
CA ILE A 12 5.21 2.35 5.69
C ILE A 12 5.59 3.64 6.41
N ASN A 13 5.02 4.77 5.97
CA ASN A 13 5.23 6.07 6.57
C ASN A 13 3.87 6.81 6.59
N GLU A 14 3.52 7.36 7.74
CA GLU A 14 2.26 8.07 7.91
C GLU A 14 2.29 9.41 7.18
N GLY A 15 1.14 9.83 6.63
CA GLY A 15 1.03 11.13 5.95
C GLY A 15 1.76 11.21 4.61
N LYS A 16 2.24 10.07 4.08
CA LYS A 16 2.96 10.02 2.82
C LYS A 16 2.31 9.09 1.80
N PHE A 17 2.60 9.32 0.53
CA PHE A 17 2.26 8.42 -0.57
C PHE A 17 3.44 8.24 -1.51
N VAL A 18 3.42 7.17 -2.30
CA VAL A 18 4.42 6.86 -3.33
C VAL A 18 3.70 6.53 -4.63
N VAL A 19 4.30 6.92 -5.75
CA VAL A 19 3.83 6.58 -7.10
C VAL A 19 4.82 5.60 -7.72
N ARG A 20 4.30 4.54 -8.34
CA ARG A 20 5.09 3.53 -9.07
C ARG A 20 4.39 3.21 -10.37
N GLU A 21 5.18 3.09 -11.43
CA GLU A 21 4.73 2.52 -12.69
C GLU A 21 4.78 1.01 -12.58
N ILE A 22 3.66 0.35 -12.91
CA ILE A 22 3.48 -1.10 -12.82
C ILE A 22 2.97 -1.56 -14.20
N PRO A 23 3.49 -2.66 -14.76
CA PRO A 23 2.98 -3.20 -16.01
C PRO A 23 1.49 -3.57 -15.89
N PRO A 24 0.75 -3.63 -17.01
CA PRO A 24 -0.61 -4.14 -16.98
C PRO A 24 -0.62 -5.64 -16.63
N GLY A 25 -1.61 -6.05 -15.84
CA GLY A 25 -1.72 -7.42 -15.34
C GLY A 25 -2.36 -7.50 -13.96
N ILE A 26 -2.47 -8.73 -13.45
CA ILE A 26 -2.93 -8.99 -12.09
C ILE A 26 -1.73 -8.90 -11.15
N HIS A 27 -1.77 -7.93 -10.25
CA HIS A 27 -0.76 -7.71 -9.23
C HIS A 27 -1.40 -7.85 -7.85
N TYR A 28 -0.61 -8.19 -6.83
CA TYR A 28 -1.08 -8.08 -5.46
C TYR A 28 -0.20 -7.15 -4.63
N VAL A 29 -0.87 -6.33 -3.83
CA VAL A 29 -0.23 -5.46 -2.85
C VAL A 29 -0.32 -6.12 -1.48
N SER A 30 0.79 -6.13 -0.75
CA SER A 30 0.81 -6.61 0.63
C SER A 30 1.61 -5.71 1.55
N VAL A 31 1.36 -5.85 2.85
CA VAL A 31 1.97 -5.03 3.89
C VAL A 31 2.47 -5.91 5.02
N GLN A 32 3.69 -5.62 5.48
CA GLN A 32 4.29 -6.28 6.63
C GLN A 32 4.77 -5.23 7.63
N SER A 33 4.39 -5.37 8.90
CA SER A 33 4.97 -4.59 10.01
C SER A 33 6.09 -5.37 10.68
N MET A 34 7.23 -4.71 10.94
CA MET A 34 8.30 -5.26 11.80
C MET A 34 7.69 -5.67 13.14
N GLY A 35 7.66 -6.97 13.43
CA GLY A 35 7.18 -7.52 14.71
C GLY A 35 6.14 -8.64 14.59
N LYS A 36 5.46 -8.81 13.44
CA LYS A 36 4.63 -10.00 13.21
C LYS A 36 5.49 -11.14 12.67
N LYS A 37 5.47 -12.28 13.38
CA LYS A 37 6.00 -13.55 12.86
C LYS A 37 5.32 -13.85 11.53
N SER A 38 6.10 -14.35 10.59
CA SER A 38 5.74 -14.75 9.22
C SER A 38 4.57 -15.75 9.08
N SER A 39 3.91 -16.14 10.17
CA SER A 39 2.79 -17.08 10.22
C SER A 39 1.40 -16.43 10.21
N ASP A 40 1.29 -15.13 10.47
CA ASP A 40 0.00 -14.43 10.38
C ASP A 40 -0.29 -14.06 8.93
N LYS A 41 -1.40 -14.55 8.38
CA LYS A 41 -1.91 -14.27 7.03
C LYS A 41 -1.54 -12.85 6.57
N ILE A 42 -0.57 -12.77 5.66
CA ILE A 42 -0.24 -11.53 4.97
C ILE A 42 -1.48 -11.13 4.18
N ASP A 43 -2.04 -9.96 4.50
CA ASP A 43 -3.20 -9.44 3.79
C ASP A 43 -2.75 -9.06 2.37
N LYS A 44 -3.24 -9.80 1.37
CA LYS A 44 -2.94 -9.61 -0.04
C LYS A 44 -4.17 -9.01 -0.72
N THR A 45 -4.00 -7.83 -1.31
CA THR A 45 -5.03 -7.15 -2.09
C THR A 45 -4.68 -7.30 -3.56
N TYR A 46 -5.45 -8.11 -4.29
CA TYR A 46 -5.28 -8.30 -5.73
C TYR A 46 -5.94 -7.16 -6.49
N ILE A 47 -5.23 -6.65 -7.49
CA ILE A 47 -5.67 -5.53 -8.33
C ILE A 47 -5.33 -5.91 -9.78
N GLU A 48 -6.33 -5.86 -10.64
CA GLU A 48 -6.15 -5.98 -12.08
C GLU A 48 -5.85 -4.59 -12.65
N MET A 49 -4.60 -4.41 -13.10
CA MET A 49 -4.11 -3.13 -13.61
C MET A 49 -4.22 -3.10 -15.14
N GLU A 50 -4.98 -2.13 -15.64
CA GLU A 50 -5.08 -1.86 -17.07
C GLU A 50 -4.07 -0.80 -17.53
N ALA A 51 -3.61 -0.91 -18.77
CA ALA A 51 -2.65 0.03 -19.35
C ALA A 51 -3.20 1.47 -19.37
N GLY A 52 -2.39 2.42 -18.93
CA GLY A 52 -2.74 3.86 -18.93
C GLY A 52 -3.74 4.27 -17.84
N LYS A 53 -4.16 3.37 -16.96
CA LYS A 53 -5.00 3.70 -15.80
C LYS A 53 -4.17 3.92 -14.54
N THR A 54 -4.72 4.70 -13.61
CA THR A 54 -4.13 4.93 -12.28
C THR A 54 -4.99 4.25 -11.23
N TYR A 55 -4.35 3.41 -10.42
CA TYR A 55 -4.97 2.72 -9.29
C TYR A 55 -4.46 3.31 -7.99
N TYR A 56 -5.34 3.44 -7.01
CA TYR A 56 -5.01 4.02 -5.71
C TYR A 56 -5.18 2.97 -4.64
N VAL A 57 -4.13 2.78 -3.84
CA VAL A 57 -4.15 1.81 -2.74
C VAL A 57 -3.86 2.54 -1.44
N GLN A 58 -4.80 2.47 -0.51
CA GLN A 58 -4.66 3.02 0.82
C GLN A 58 -4.11 1.94 1.75
N THR A 59 -3.04 2.28 2.48
CA THR A 59 -2.59 1.49 3.63
C THR A 59 -3.31 2.00 4.88
N VAL A 60 -4.02 1.11 5.57
CA VAL A 60 -4.68 1.41 6.84
C VAL A 60 -3.94 0.69 7.95
N VAL A 61 -3.34 1.47 8.86
CA VAL A 61 -2.73 0.97 10.09
C VAL A 61 -3.72 1.19 11.23
N LYS A 62 -4.11 0.13 11.93
CA LYS A 62 -4.83 0.24 13.20
C LYS A 62 -3.95 -0.27 14.33
N PHE A 63 -3.71 0.61 15.29
CA PHE A 63 -3.11 0.26 16.57
C PHE A 63 -4.24 -0.06 17.54
N GLY A 64 -4.27 -1.29 18.05
CA GLY A 64 -5.17 -1.71 19.12
C GLY A 64 -4.37 -2.12 20.35
N GLU A 65 -5.01 -2.14 21.52
CA GLU A 65 -4.36 -2.52 22.80
C GLU A 65 -3.70 -3.91 22.76
N PHE A 66 -4.18 -4.83 21.92
CA PHE A 66 -3.68 -6.21 21.85
C PHE A 66 -3.08 -6.60 20.50
N PHE A 67 -3.51 -5.99 19.38
CA PHE A 67 -3.02 -6.32 18.06
C PHE A 67 -2.93 -5.08 17.16
N ASN A 68 -1.75 -4.84 16.63
CA ASN A 68 -1.56 -3.93 15.50
C ASN A 68 -1.89 -4.70 14.22
N TYR A 69 -2.76 -4.16 13.36
CA TYR A 69 -2.95 -4.71 12.02
C TYR A 69 -2.78 -3.64 10.96
N VAL A 70 -2.10 -4.02 9.89
CA VAL A 70 -1.90 -3.21 8.69
C VAL A 70 -2.60 -3.93 7.55
N ARG A 71 -3.41 -3.21 6.78
CA ARG A 71 -4.11 -3.75 5.60
C ARG A 71 -3.99 -2.80 4.42
N CYS A 72 -4.02 -3.37 3.22
CA CYS A 72 -4.13 -2.60 1.99
C CYS A 72 -5.57 -2.65 1.49
N ARG A 73 -6.07 -1.52 1.00
CA ARG A 73 -7.38 -1.45 0.36
C ARG A 73 -7.28 -0.60 -0.90
N GLU A 74 -7.78 -1.13 -2.02
CA GLU A 74 -8.00 -0.33 -3.21
C GLU A 74 -9.06 0.73 -2.92
N VAL A 75 -8.78 1.97 -3.32
CA VAL A 75 -9.70 3.10 -3.18
C VAL A 75 -9.98 3.73 -4.52
N THR A 76 -11.19 4.28 -4.65
CA THR A 76 -11.60 4.96 -5.88
C THR A 76 -10.87 6.30 -6.07
N ASN A 77 -10.86 6.79 -7.30
CA ASN A 77 -10.35 8.14 -7.62
C ASN A 77 -11.00 9.23 -6.75
N ASN A 78 -12.31 9.15 -6.49
CA ASN A 78 -13.00 10.13 -5.65
C ASN A 78 -12.45 10.15 -4.21
N THR A 79 -12.17 8.98 -3.65
CA THR A 79 -11.53 8.87 -2.33
C THR A 79 -10.09 9.39 -2.36
N ALA A 80 -9.33 9.05 -3.41
CA ALA A 80 -7.95 9.50 -3.57
C ALA A 80 -7.84 11.03 -3.66
N LYS A 81 -8.73 11.70 -4.41
CA LYS A 81 -8.79 13.16 -4.53
C LYS A 81 -8.97 13.88 -3.18
N LEU A 82 -9.65 13.25 -2.22
CA LEU A 82 -9.84 13.83 -0.88
C LEU A 82 -8.65 13.58 0.06
N LEU A 83 -7.90 12.51 -0.17
CA LEU A 83 -6.78 12.09 0.67
C LEU A 83 -5.45 12.68 0.21
N LEU A 84 -5.14 12.60 -1.09
CA LEU A 84 -3.85 13.00 -1.67
C LEU A 84 -3.40 14.41 -1.30
N PRO A 85 -4.28 15.45 -1.29
CA PRO A 85 -3.85 16.81 -0.90
C PRO A 85 -3.36 16.92 0.55
N LYS A 86 -3.69 15.95 1.40
CA LYS A 86 -3.28 15.88 2.81
C LYS A 86 -2.01 15.06 3.00
N LEU A 87 -1.49 14.45 1.93
CA LEU A 87 -0.33 13.58 1.95
C LEU A 87 0.82 14.23 1.20
N ARG A 88 2.05 13.90 1.61
CA ARG A 88 3.26 14.30 0.90
C ARG A 88 3.78 13.15 0.05
N GLU A 89 4.13 13.43 -1.20
CA GLU A 89 4.79 12.45 -2.04
C GLU A 89 6.19 12.13 -1.48
N ASP A 90 6.48 10.85 -1.30
CA ASP A 90 7.81 10.35 -0.92
C ASP A 90 8.52 9.80 -2.17
N LYS A 91 9.23 10.69 -2.85
CA LYS A 91 9.97 10.35 -4.08
C LYS A 91 11.17 9.45 -3.80
N SER A 92 11.72 9.51 -2.59
CA SER A 92 12.91 8.79 -2.13
C SER A 92 12.55 7.54 -1.33
N CYS A 93 11.31 7.05 -1.38
CA CYS A 93 10.97 5.86 -0.62
C CYS A 93 11.75 4.66 -1.18
N LEU A 94 12.63 4.09 -0.35
CA LEU A 94 13.63 3.05 -0.67
C LEU A 94 14.96 3.52 -1.28
N GLU A 95 15.20 4.83 -1.41
CA GLU A 95 16.57 5.33 -1.57
C GLU A 95 17.36 5.28 -0.25
#